data_AF-A0A969TBK6-F1
#
_entry.id   AF-A0A969TBK6-F1
#
_cell.length_a   1.000
_cell.length_b   1.000
_cell.length_c   1.000
_cell.angle_alpha   90.00
_cell.angle_beta   90.00
_cell.angle_gamma   90.00
#
_symmetry.space_group_name_H-M   'P 1'
#
loop_
_entity.id
_entity.type
_entity.pdbx_description
1 polymer ?
#
loop_
_entity_poly.entity_id
_entity_poly.type
_entity_poly.pdbx_seq_one_letter_code
_entity_poly.pdbx_strand_id
1 'polypeptide(L)'
;MYDAIGAYQRLDRIYQFYIKSAFPLRYRALAEERDRLLQQPGILSQPPLIEPVPTYSTSGLTLSAAAKQLPPEYHDLEHLGQTIFDAPNIPLYQHQWQSLCEVLVNQKDIVVTTGTGSGKTECFLLPLIAQLAKESRTWQSSPPPPNNYHWWNGNENRVSQWVHIPRPKALRALILYPLNALVEDQLRRLRQALEAPQIHQWLNQACGDNRITFGRYTGQTPVSGIQKTDSVNKLRRELREREHEWQQIQQINDPALRYYFPRLDGGEMWSRWDMQKTPPDILITNYSMLNIMMMRGIEDNIFDATRDWLRDDPESQFFLIIDELHAYRGTPGTEVAYILRLLYSRLGLDPDSPKLRILTTTASLDDS
;
A
#
# COMPACT_ATOMS: atom_id res chain seq x y z
N MET A 1 2.27 -26.62 13.21
CA MET A 1 3.37 -26.43 12.24
C MET A 1 2.86 -26.91 10.89
N TYR A 2 2.80 -26.05 9.89
CA TYR A 2 2.33 -26.44 8.55
C TYR A 2 3.35 -27.39 7.92
N ASP A 3 2.88 -28.49 7.31
CA ASP A 3 3.69 -29.49 6.61
C ASP A 3 4.23 -28.90 5.29
N ALA A 4 5.31 -28.12 5.39
CA ALA A 4 5.93 -27.44 4.25
C ALA A 4 6.48 -28.43 3.21
N ILE A 5 7.03 -29.56 3.66
CA ILE A 5 7.59 -30.59 2.80
C ILE A 5 6.49 -31.29 2.01
N GLY A 6 5.41 -31.71 2.67
CA GLY A 6 4.29 -32.33 1.97
C GLY A 6 3.50 -31.34 1.12
N ALA A 7 3.41 -30.07 1.51
CA ALA A 7 2.82 -29.02 0.65
C ALA A 7 3.61 -28.86 -0.65
N TYR A 8 4.94 -28.80 -0.57
CA TYR A 8 5.84 -28.82 -1.71
C TYR A 8 5.59 -30.05 -2.60
N GLN A 9 5.61 -31.26 -2.03
CA GLN A 9 5.41 -32.50 -2.79
C GLN A 9 4.04 -32.54 -3.50
N ARG A 10 2.99 -32.02 -2.86
CA ARG A 10 1.65 -31.92 -3.45
C ARG A 10 1.61 -30.94 -4.60
N LEU A 11 2.15 -29.73 -4.41
CA LEU A 11 2.19 -28.70 -5.44
C LEU A 11 3.01 -29.15 -6.64
N ASP A 12 4.20 -29.70 -6.42
CA ASP A 12 5.06 -30.23 -7.49
C ASP A 12 4.32 -31.25 -8.36
N ARG A 13 3.63 -32.22 -7.74
CA ARG A 13 2.81 -33.19 -8.47
C ARG A 13 1.66 -32.54 -9.23
N ILE A 14 0.95 -31.59 -8.63
CA ILE A 14 -0.17 -30.88 -9.28
C ILE A 14 0.32 -30.13 -10.52
N TYR A 15 1.42 -29.38 -10.41
CA TYR A 15 1.99 -28.66 -11.53
C TYR A 15 2.50 -29.60 -12.63
N GLN A 16 3.12 -30.73 -12.27
CA GLN A 16 3.48 -31.76 -13.24
C GLN A 16 2.23 -32.26 -13.99
N PHE A 17 1.15 -32.60 -13.30
CA PHE A 17 -0.08 -33.04 -13.95
C PHE A 17 -0.69 -31.96 -14.85
N TYR A 18 -0.69 -30.71 -14.41
CA TYR A 18 -1.17 -29.59 -15.19
C TYR A 18 -0.38 -29.40 -16.48
N ILE A 19 0.96 -29.43 -16.43
CA ILE A 19 1.79 -29.31 -17.64
C ILE A 19 1.56 -30.49 -18.57
N LYS A 20 1.47 -31.70 -18.02
CA LYS A 20 1.21 -32.92 -18.80
C LYS A 20 -0.14 -32.88 -19.52
N SER A 21 -1.18 -32.33 -18.89
CA SER A 21 -2.51 -32.22 -19.47
C SER A 21 -2.65 -31.04 -20.44
N ALA A 22 -2.00 -29.91 -20.14
CA ALA A 22 -2.02 -28.72 -21.00
C ALA A 22 -1.23 -28.92 -22.31
N PHE A 23 -0.14 -29.70 -22.26
CA PHE A 23 0.75 -29.94 -23.41
C PHE A 23 0.90 -31.44 -23.70
N PRO A 24 -0.14 -32.10 -24.25
CA PRO A 24 -0.08 -33.51 -24.60
C PRO A 24 0.90 -33.74 -25.77
N LEU A 25 1.75 -34.75 -25.66
CA LEU A 25 2.71 -35.12 -26.70
C LEU A 25 2.27 -36.41 -27.38
N ARG A 26 2.23 -36.40 -28.72
CA ARG A 26 1.82 -37.56 -29.54
C ARG A 26 2.80 -38.73 -29.44
N TYR A 27 4.10 -38.45 -29.38
CA TYR A 27 5.14 -39.46 -29.38
C TYR A 27 5.54 -39.82 -27.95
N ARG A 28 5.45 -41.12 -27.64
CA ARG A 28 5.75 -41.65 -26.30
C ARG A 28 7.16 -41.31 -25.83
N ALA A 29 8.17 -41.41 -26.72
CA ALA A 29 9.56 -41.10 -26.38
C ALA A 29 9.73 -39.63 -25.92
N LEU A 30 9.03 -38.69 -26.55
CA LEU A 30 9.07 -37.27 -26.16
C LEU A 30 8.32 -37.01 -24.84
N ALA A 31 7.22 -37.73 -24.61
CA ALA A 31 6.48 -37.66 -23.35
C ALA A 31 7.31 -38.17 -22.18
N GLU A 32 8.03 -39.28 -22.36
CA GLU A 32 8.93 -39.85 -21.37
C GLU A 32 10.13 -38.92 -21.08
N GLU A 33 10.69 -38.29 -22.12
CA GLU A 33 11.78 -37.33 -21.95
C GLU A 33 11.33 -36.09 -21.17
N ARG A 34 10.19 -35.50 -21.54
CA ARG A 34 9.58 -34.39 -20.79
C ARG A 34 9.35 -34.76 -19.33
N ASP A 35 8.78 -35.93 -19.08
CA ASP A 35 8.46 -36.38 -17.72
C ASP A 35 9.73 -36.54 -16.87
N ARG A 36 10.83 -37.03 -17.46
CA ARG A 36 12.14 -37.10 -16.80
C ARG A 36 12.69 -35.70 -16.51
N LEU A 37 12.60 -34.76 -17.45
CA LEU A 37 13.08 -33.39 -17.27
C LEU A 37 12.28 -32.66 -16.18
N LEU A 38 10.96 -32.81 -16.13
CA LEU A 38 10.11 -32.17 -15.12
C LEU A 38 10.38 -32.69 -13.69
N GLN A 39 10.92 -33.90 -13.55
CA GLN A 39 11.31 -34.48 -12.25
C GLN A 39 12.68 -34.00 -11.77
N GLN A 40 13.47 -33.33 -12.62
CA GLN A 40 14.78 -32.83 -12.20
C GLN A 40 14.62 -31.65 -11.24
N PRO A 41 15.35 -31.64 -10.09
CA PRO A 41 15.33 -30.51 -9.17
C PRO A 41 15.70 -29.21 -9.87
N GLY A 42 14.92 -28.16 -9.63
CA GLY A 42 15.16 -26.84 -10.21
C GLY A 42 14.57 -26.60 -11.60
N ILE A 43 14.00 -27.62 -12.26
CA ILE A 43 13.27 -27.42 -13.52
C ILE A 43 11.85 -26.89 -13.26
N LEU A 44 11.05 -27.66 -12.51
CA LEU A 44 9.69 -27.26 -12.17
C LEU A 44 9.62 -26.60 -10.80
N SER A 45 10.29 -27.20 -9.81
CA SER A 45 10.28 -26.76 -8.43
C SER A 45 11.60 -27.10 -7.75
N GLN A 46 11.91 -26.42 -6.65
CA GLN A 46 13.03 -26.74 -5.78
C GLN A 46 12.50 -27.20 -4.41
N PRO A 47 13.16 -28.18 -3.77
CA PRO A 47 12.85 -28.53 -2.39
C PRO A 47 12.88 -27.29 -1.49
N PRO A 48 11.96 -27.16 -0.53
CA PRO A 48 11.91 -26.00 0.34
C PRO A 48 13.22 -25.90 1.13
N LEU A 49 13.86 -24.73 1.08
CA LEU A 49 14.96 -24.38 1.97
C LEU A 49 14.36 -24.02 3.33
N ILE A 50 14.73 -24.77 4.36
CA ILE A 50 14.33 -24.49 5.74
C ILE A 50 15.52 -23.84 6.43
N GLU A 51 15.40 -22.54 6.69
CA GLU A 51 16.40 -21.76 7.40
C GLU A 51 15.83 -21.27 8.73
N PRO A 52 16.55 -21.40 9.85
CA PRO A 52 16.16 -20.73 11.09
C PRO A 52 16.28 -19.21 10.90
N VAL A 53 15.17 -18.50 10.99
CA VAL A 53 15.18 -17.03 10.94
C VAL A 53 15.70 -16.51 12.29
N PRO A 54 16.73 -15.64 12.31
CA PRO A 54 17.21 -15.04 13.55
C PRO A 54 16.09 -14.24 14.22
N THR A 55 15.97 -14.38 15.54
CA THR A 55 15.05 -13.56 16.33
C THR A 55 15.61 -12.14 16.44
N TYR A 56 14.92 -11.19 15.82
CA TYR A 56 15.29 -9.78 15.92
C TYR A 56 15.14 -9.28 17.36
N SER A 57 16.06 -8.42 17.80
CA SER A 57 16.03 -7.83 19.13
C SER A 57 14.73 -7.05 19.34
N THR A 58 14.05 -7.33 20.45
CA THR A 58 12.86 -6.59 20.87
C THR A 58 13.26 -5.30 21.58
N SER A 59 12.46 -4.24 21.41
CA SER A 59 12.56 -3.01 22.21
C SER A 59 11.97 -3.19 23.63
N GLY A 60 11.20 -4.25 23.84
CA GLY A 60 10.40 -4.45 25.06
C GLY A 60 9.15 -3.56 25.15
N LEU A 61 8.92 -2.68 24.17
CA LEU A 61 7.80 -1.74 24.16
C LEU A 61 6.67 -2.27 23.28
N THR A 62 5.45 -2.33 23.81
CA THR A 62 4.24 -2.47 23.00
C THR A 62 3.94 -1.18 22.25
N LEU A 63 3.07 -1.22 21.24
CA LEU A 63 2.66 0.00 20.51
C LEU A 63 2.13 1.10 21.43
N SER A 64 1.30 0.75 22.42
CA SER A 64 0.78 1.71 23.42
C SER A 64 1.90 2.29 24.29
N ALA A 65 2.85 1.46 24.72
CA ALA A 65 3.99 1.94 25.50
C ALA A 65 4.91 2.85 24.68
N ALA A 66 5.14 2.50 23.40
CA ALA A 66 5.92 3.31 22.46
C ALA A 66 5.23 4.66 22.19
N ALA A 67 3.91 4.66 21.94
CA ALA A 67 3.14 5.89 21.72
C ALA A 67 3.27 6.87 22.91
N LYS A 68 3.27 6.36 24.15
CA LYS A 68 3.45 7.18 25.36
C LYS A 68 4.87 7.75 25.51
N GLN A 69 5.87 7.13 24.91
CA GLN A 69 7.26 7.64 24.90
C GLN A 69 7.52 8.64 23.77
N LEU A 70 6.64 8.70 22.77
CA LEU A 70 6.67 9.71 21.71
C LEU A 70 6.08 11.04 22.20
N PRO A 71 6.37 12.16 21.49
CA PRO A 71 5.70 13.44 21.74
C PRO A 71 4.16 13.30 21.81
N PRO A 72 3.46 14.07 22.66
CA PRO A 72 2.03 13.92 22.93
C PRO A 72 1.12 13.91 21.70
N GLU A 73 1.50 14.66 20.68
CA GLU A 73 0.79 14.73 19.39
C GLU A 73 0.74 13.40 18.61
N TYR A 74 1.58 12.43 18.96
CA TYR A 74 1.62 11.10 18.34
C TYR A 74 0.95 10.00 19.18
N HIS A 75 0.30 10.34 20.30
CA HIS A 75 -0.31 9.34 21.20
C HIS A 75 -1.41 8.52 20.51
N ASP A 76 -2.11 9.10 19.54
CA ASP A 76 -3.15 8.41 18.75
C ASP A 76 -2.61 7.28 17.85
N LEU A 77 -1.29 7.15 17.71
CA LEU A 77 -0.66 5.98 17.07
C LEU A 77 -1.14 4.67 17.69
N GLU A 78 -1.39 4.63 19.00
CA GLU A 78 -1.86 3.41 19.66
C GLU A 78 -3.22 2.95 19.14
N HIS A 79 -4.06 3.88 18.68
CA HIS A 79 -5.38 3.57 18.11
C HIS A 79 -5.26 3.18 16.65
N LEU A 80 -4.53 3.96 15.86
CA LEU A 80 -4.48 3.77 14.40
C LEU A 80 -3.57 2.62 13.98
N GLY A 81 -2.49 2.38 14.74
CA GLY A 81 -1.53 1.32 14.46
C GLY A 81 -1.88 -0.05 15.06
N GLN A 82 -2.92 -0.15 15.89
CA GLN A 82 -3.22 -1.38 16.65
C GLN A 82 -3.50 -2.60 15.75
N THR A 83 -4.01 -2.39 14.54
CA THR A 83 -4.38 -3.48 13.63
C THR A 83 -3.28 -3.89 12.67
N ILE A 84 -2.15 -3.17 12.65
CA ILE A 84 -0.96 -3.54 11.88
C ILE A 84 -0.38 -4.87 12.42
N PHE A 85 -0.54 -5.11 13.72
CA PHE A 85 -0.06 -6.31 14.38
C PHE A 85 -1.18 -7.34 14.53
N ASP A 86 -0.86 -8.61 14.27
CA ASP A 86 -1.84 -9.71 14.30
C ASP A 86 -2.36 -10.03 15.71
N ALA A 87 -1.64 -9.59 16.76
CA ALA A 87 -2.05 -9.76 18.14
C ALA A 87 -1.85 -8.47 18.95
N PRO A 88 -2.73 -8.21 19.94
CA PRO A 88 -2.53 -7.10 20.85
C PRO A 88 -1.26 -7.31 21.68
N ASN A 89 -0.61 -6.21 22.06
CA ASN A 89 0.56 -6.20 22.93
C ASN A 89 1.80 -6.94 22.39
N ILE A 90 1.93 -7.11 21.08
CA ILE A 90 3.20 -7.53 20.47
C ILE A 90 4.24 -6.41 20.73
N PRO A 91 5.41 -6.75 21.29
CA PRO A 91 6.47 -5.78 21.47
C PRO A 91 7.11 -5.46 20.12
N LEU A 92 7.35 -4.17 19.86
CA LEU A 92 8.05 -3.70 18.68
C LEU A 92 9.48 -4.23 18.65
N TYR A 93 9.98 -4.54 17.45
CA TYR A 93 11.41 -4.75 17.28
C TYR A 93 12.19 -3.46 17.53
N GLN A 94 13.45 -3.61 17.94
CA GLN A 94 14.33 -2.48 18.23
C GLN A 94 14.46 -1.53 17.04
N HIS A 95 14.55 -2.06 15.82
CA HIS A 95 14.66 -1.26 14.61
C HIS A 95 13.35 -0.53 14.23
N GLN A 96 12.18 -1.11 14.57
CA GLN A 96 10.87 -0.43 14.40
C GLN A 96 10.75 0.75 15.35
N TRP A 97 11.15 0.56 16.62
CA TRP A 97 11.18 1.64 17.61
C TRP A 97 12.17 2.75 17.23
N GLN A 98 13.38 2.37 16.80
CA GLN A 98 14.37 3.34 16.30
C GLN A 98 13.84 4.13 15.11
N SER A 99 13.14 3.48 14.18
CA SER A 99 12.53 4.16 13.02
C SER A 99 11.48 5.20 13.44
N LEU A 100 10.63 4.88 14.42
CA LEU A 100 9.68 5.85 14.99
C LEU A 100 10.40 7.07 15.58
N CYS A 101 11.45 6.85 16.38
CA CYS A 101 12.21 7.94 16.99
C CYS A 101 12.95 8.80 15.96
N GLU A 102 13.67 8.18 15.01
CA GLU A 102 14.43 8.94 14.02
C GLU A 102 13.52 9.77 13.11
N VAL A 103 12.36 9.25 12.73
CA VAL A 103 11.45 9.95 11.81
C VAL A 103 10.61 11.01 12.53
N LEU A 104 9.98 10.66 13.65
CA LEU A 104 9.01 11.55 14.31
C LEU A 104 9.67 12.54 15.27
N VAL A 105 10.76 12.14 15.95
CA VAL A 105 11.43 12.98 16.95
C VAL A 105 12.63 13.69 16.35
N ASN A 106 13.53 12.93 15.73
CA ASN A 106 14.76 13.50 15.17
C ASN A 106 14.57 14.09 13.77
N GLN A 107 13.40 13.87 13.15
CA GLN A 107 13.03 14.45 11.86
C GLN A 107 14.03 14.09 10.74
N LYS A 108 14.49 12.83 10.73
CA LYS A 108 15.46 12.30 9.77
C LYS A 108 14.84 11.34 8.76
N ASP A 109 15.46 11.31 7.59
CA ASP A 109 15.30 10.25 6.61
C ASP A 109 15.95 8.96 7.11
N ILE A 110 15.41 7.81 6.69
CA ILE A 110 15.91 6.50 7.13
C ILE A 110 16.11 5.53 5.97
N VAL A 111 17.14 4.69 6.12
CA VAL A 111 17.37 3.50 5.30
C VAL A 111 17.40 2.29 6.23
N VAL A 112 16.39 1.43 6.13
CA VAL A 112 16.26 0.25 6.97
C VAL A 112 16.84 -0.97 6.25
N THR A 113 17.99 -1.43 6.73
CA THR A 113 18.74 -2.58 6.22
C THR A 113 18.53 -3.80 7.11
N THR A 114 17.47 -4.56 6.87
CA THR A 114 17.19 -5.79 7.63
C THR A 114 16.74 -6.93 6.70
N GLY A 115 16.80 -8.17 7.19
CA GLY A 115 16.41 -9.36 6.41
C GLY A 115 14.92 -9.38 6.05
N THR A 116 14.54 -10.22 5.08
CA THR A 116 13.13 -10.46 4.74
C THR A 116 12.39 -11.05 5.94
N GLY A 117 11.13 -10.65 6.15
CA GLY A 117 10.32 -11.11 7.28
C GLY A 117 10.68 -10.49 8.65
N SER A 118 11.56 -9.49 8.68
CA SER A 118 11.98 -8.80 9.92
C SER A 118 11.02 -7.73 10.43
N GLY A 119 9.96 -7.41 9.67
CA GLY A 119 9.08 -6.29 9.99
C GLY A 119 9.57 -4.93 9.46
N LYS A 120 10.22 -4.92 8.29
CA LYS A 120 10.66 -3.70 7.57
C LYS A 120 9.51 -2.76 7.25
N THR A 121 8.38 -3.32 6.83
CA THR A 121 7.20 -2.55 6.43
C THR A 121 6.74 -1.62 7.56
N GLU A 122 6.74 -2.12 8.79
CA GLU A 122 6.33 -1.38 9.98
C GLU A 122 7.26 -0.19 10.27
N CYS A 123 8.51 -0.22 9.80
CA CYS A 123 9.46 0.88 10.00
C CYS A 123 9.10 2.16 9.27
N PHE A 124 8.44 2.06 8.11
CA PHE A 124 7.90 3.24 7.41
C PHE A 124 6.41 3.42 7.66
N LEU A 125 5.66 2.33 7.88
CA LEU A 125 4.21 2.38 8.04
C LEU A 125 3.82 3.00 9.39
N LEU A 126 4.52 2.67 10.48
CA LEU A 126 4.22 3.22 11.81
C LEU A 126 4.44 4.74 11.87
N PRO A 127 5.58 5.32 11.41
CA PRO A 127 5.73 6.77 11.37
C PRO A 127 4.68 7.45 10.47
N LEU A 128 4.37 6.88 9.31
CA LEU A 128 3.34 7.41 8.42
C LEU A 128 1.97 7.47 9.12
N ILE A 129 1.59 6.37 9.76
CA ILE A 129 0.32 6.27 10.48
C ILE A 129 0.27 7.24 11.67
N ALA A 130 1.37 7.40 12.40
CA ALA A 130 1.47 8.38 13.49
C ALA A 130 1.24 9.81 12.98
N GLN A 131 1.87 10.16 11.85
CA GLN A 131 1.71 11.49 11.24
C GLN A 131 0.28 11.72 10.74
N LEU A 132 -0.33 10.71 10.11
CA LEU A 132 -1.72 10.79 9.65
C LEU A 132 -2.69 10.93 10.84
N ALA A 133 -2.45 10.23 11.95
CA ALA A 133 -3.25 10.34 13.16
C ALA A 133 -3.11 11.73 13.81
N LYS A 134 -1.90 12.31 13.83
CA LYS A 134 -1.66 13.70 14.26
C LYS A 134 -2.44 14.68 13.39
N GLU A 135 -2.33 14.58 12.06
CA GLU A 135 -3.00 15.48 11.13
C GLU A 135 -4.53 15.33 11.20
N SER A 136 -5.05 14.10 11.33
CA SER A 136 -6.48 13.84 11.27
C SER A 136 -7.29 14.47 12.41
N ARG A 137 -6.62 14.91 13.49
CA ARG A 137 -7.23 15.68 14.56
C ARG A 137 -7.59 17.11 14.18
N THR A 138 -6.94 17.68 13.15
CA THR A 138 -7.24 19.05 12.71
C THR A 138 -8.29 19.10 11.60
N TRP A 139 -8.73 17.94 11.10
CA TRP A 139 -9.69 17.87 10.01
C TRP A 139 -11.08 18.34 10.42
N GLN A 140 -11.68 19.16 9.57
CA GLN A 140 -13.09 19.52 9.70
C GLN A 140 -13.96 18.28 9.48
N SER A 141 -15.07 18.20 10.22
CA SER A 141 -16.00 17.08 10.11
C SER A 141 -16.51 16.91 8.68
N SER A 142 -16.51 15.67 8.21
CA SER A 142 -17.01 15.31 6.88
C SER A 142 -18.53 15.41 6.86
N PRO A 143 -19.12 16.16 5.90
CA PRO A 143 -20.55 16.06 5.64
C PRO A 143 -20.88 14.65 5.11
N PRO A 144 -22.15 14.24 5.17
CA PRO A 144 -22.57 12.98 4.54
C PRO A 144 -22.28 13.01 3.03
N PRO A 145 -21.99 11.85 2.42
CA PRO A 145 -21.85 11.75 0.97
C PRO A 145 -23.11 12.25 0.24
N PRO A 146 -22.97 12.73 -1.01
CA PRO A 146 -24.12 13.19 -1.80
C PRO A 146 -25.09 12.04 -2.08
N ASN A 147 -26.37 12.35 -2.31
CA ASN A 147 -27.43 11.35 -2.52
C ASN A 147 -27.10 10.34 -3.64
N ASN A 148 -26.39 10.77 -4.68
CA ASN A 148 -25.96 9.92 -5.80
C ASN A 148 -24.56 9.30 -5.59
N TYR A 149 -24.09 9.15 -4.35
CA TYR A 149 -22.77 8.55 -4.07
C TYR A 149 -22.63 7.16 -4.70
N HIS A 150 -23.67 6.34 -4.59
CA HIS A 150 -23.79 5.03 -5.25
C HIS A 150 -24.34 5.14 -6.68
N TRP A 151 -23.84 6.10 -7.47
CA TRP A 151 -24.30 6.38 -8.84
C TRP A 151 -24.28 5.16 -9.77
N TRP A 152 -23.49 4.14 -9.44
CA TRP A 152 -23.44 2.90 -10.20
C TRP A 152 -24.71 2.05 -10.05
N ASN A 153 -25.52 2.23 -9.01
CA ASN A 153 -26.76 1.48 -8.81
C ASN A 153 -27.91 1.98 -9.68
N GLY A 154 -27.81 3.21 -10.21
CA GLY A 154 -28.80 3.81 -11.10
C GLY A 154 -28.24 4.27 -12.44
N ASN A 155 -29.01 5.16 -13.07
CA ASN A 155 -28.63 5.90 -14.29
C ASN A 155 -28.11 7.30 -13.99
N GLU A 156 -27.72 7.55 -12.73
CA GLU A 156 -27.23 8.84 -12.28
C GLU A 156 -25.85 9.16 -12.88
N ASN A 157 -25.55 10.46 -12.93
CA ASN A 157 -24.23 10.93 -13.32
C ASN A 157 -23.19 10.54 -12.28
N ARG A 158 -22.00 10.16 -12.76
CA ARG A 158 -20.85 9.84 -11.89
C ARG A 158 -20.54 11.05 -11.01
N VAL A 159 -20.50 10.81 -9.70
CA VAL A 159 -19.89 11.71 -8.72
C VAL A 159 -18.57 11.12 -8.26
N SER A 160 -17.59 11.98 -7.98
CA SER A 160 -16.30 11.50 -7.46
C SER A 160 -16.41 11.21 -5.97
N GLN A 161 -15.84 10.08 -5.53
CA GLN A 161 -15.99 9.51 -4.19
C GLN A 161 -15.85 10.56 -3.07
N TRP A 162 -14.71 11.23 -3.01
CA TRP A 162 -14.37 12.13 -1.90
C TRP A 162 -14.53 13.62 -2.24
N VAL A 163 -15.38 13.96 -3.22
CA VAL A 163 -15.55 15.39 -3.62
C VAL A 163 -16.13 16.25 -2.49
N HIS A 164 -16.96 15.66 -1.63
CA HIS A 164 -17.73 16.31 -0.59
C HIS A 164 -16.93 16.67 0.66
N ILE A 165 -15.74 16.07 0.86
CA ILE A 165 -14.96 16.34 2.08
C ILE A 165 -14.36 17.76 2.03
N PRO A 166 -14.40 18.50 3.17
CA PRO A 166 -13.94 19.89 3.23
C PRO A 166 -12.44 20.02 3.46
N ARG A 167 -11.77 18.97 3.95
CA ARG A 167 -10.33 18.98 4.24
C ARG A 167 -9.47 18.99 2.96
N PRO A 168 -8.19 19.42 3.04
CA PRO A 168 -7.27 19.38 1.91
C PRO A 168 -7.13 17.98 1.31
N LYS A 169 -7.20 17.89 -0.02
CA LYS A 169 -7.06 16.65 -0.82
C LYS A 169 -5.68 16.66 -1.48
N ALA A 170 -4.71 16.07 -0.81
CA ALA A 170 -3.30 16.12 -1.15
C ALA A 170 -2.62 14.81 -0.77
N LEU A 171 -1.53 14.48 -1.48
CA LEU A 171 -0.69 13.35 -1.12
C LEU A 171 0.07 13.68 0.18
N ARG A 172 -0.20 12.94 1.25
CA ARG A 172 0.64 12.93 2.46
C ARG A 172 1.79 11.96 2.28
N ALA A 173 1.55 10.86 1.57
CA ALA A 173 2.56 9.87 1.25
C ALA A 173 2.48 9.35 -0.19
N LEU A 174 3.65 9.10 -0.76
CA LEU A 174 3.82 8.35 -2.00
C LEU A 174 4.68 7.11 -1.71
N ILE A 175 4.15 5.93 -2.00
CA ILE A 175 4.86 4.66 -1.84
C ILE A 175 5.24 4.10 -3.21
N LEU A 176 6.54 3.95 -3.44
CA LEU A 176 7.12 3.42 -4.68
C LEU A 176 7.59 2.00 -4.50
N TYR A 177 7.02 1.11 -5.32
CA TYR A 177 7.40 -0.30 -5.38
C TYR A 177 8.07 -0.63 -6.72
N PRO A 178 9.03 -1.59 -6.72
CA PRO A 178 9.68 -2.02 -7.97
C PRO A 178 8.75 -2.90 -8.82
N LEU A 179 7.82 -3.64 -8.20
CA LEU A 179 6.98 -4.65 -8.84
C LEU A 179 5.51 -4.55 -8.41
N ASN A 180 4.58 -4.79 -9.36
CA ASN A 180 3.14 -4.77 -9.08
C ASN A 180 2.67 -5.82 -8.07
N ALA A 181 3.37 -6.96 -7.96
CA ALA A 181 3.00 -8.02 -7.02
C ALA A 181 3.08 -7.56 -5.55
N LEU A 182 4.06 -6.72 -5.23
CA LEU A 182 4.24 -6.15 -3.89
C LEU A 182 3.11 -5.16 -3.55
N VAL A 183 2.53 -4.51 -4.55
CA VAL A 183 1.45 -3.53 -4.35
C VAL A 183 0.19 -4.17 -3.74
N GLU A 184 -0.18 -5.38 -4.16
CA GLU A 184 -1.37 -6.07 -3.62
C GLU A 184 -1.20 -6.44 -2.14
N ASP A 185 -0.02 -6.94 -1.75
CA ASP A 185 0.27 -7.25 -0.35
C ASP A 185 0.17 -6.01 0.54
N GLN A 186 0.65 -4.89 0.02
CA GLN A 186 0.70 -3.62 0.75
C GLN A 186 -0.66 -2.95 0.82
N LEU A 187 -1.49 -3.07 -0.23
CA LEU A 187 -2.91 -2.70 -0.15
C LEU A 187 -3.64 -3.52 0.91
N ARG A 188 -3.40 -4.83 0.98
CA ARG A 188 -3.99 -5.68 2.03
C ARG A 188 -3.59 -5.18 3.42
N ARG A 189 -2.31 -4.86 3.62
CA ARG A 189 -1.80 -4.29 4.88
C ARG A 189 -2.43 -2.92 5.21
N LEU A 190 -2.56 -2.03 4.22
CA LEU A 190 -3.25 -0.75 4.41
C LEU A 190 -4.74 -0.92 4.73
N ARG A 191 -5.44 -1.86 4.07
CA ARG A 191 -6.82 -2.19 4.42
C ARG A 191 -6.91 -2.71 5.85
N GLN A 192 -5.97 -3.54 6.28
CA GLN A 192 -5.91 -3.99 7.67
C GLN A 192 -5.69 -2.84 8.65
N ALA A 193 -4.80 -1.90 8.32
CA ALA A 193 -4.50 -0.73 9.14
C ALA A 193 -5.62 0.32 9.18
N LEU A 194 -6.30 0.57 8.05
CA LEU A 194 -7.18 1.72 7.87
C LEU A 194 -8.68 1.37 7.76
N GLU A 195 -9.00 0.15 7.34
CA GLU A 195 -10.39 -0.30 7.08
C GLU A 195 -10.95 -1.20 8.19
N ALA A 196 -10.26 -1.30 9.31
CA ALA A 196 -10.75 -2.08 10.45
C ALA A 196 -11.94 -1.40 11.17
N PRO A 197 -12.99 -2.15 11.59
CA PRO A 197 -14.16 -1.59 12.26
C PRO A 197 -13.81 -0.69 13.43
N GLN A 198 -12.86 -1.10 14.27
CA GLN A 198 -12.37 -0.31 15.39
C GLN A 198 -11.66 1.00 14.94
N ILE A 199 -11.02 0.98 13.77
CA ILE A 199 -10.36 2.15 13.17
C ILE A 199 -11.42 3.09 12.59
N HIS A 200 -12.41 2.57 11.88
CA HIS A 200 -13.56 3.36 11.41
C HIS A 200 -14.33 3.98 12.59
N GLN A 201 -14.54 3.24 13.67
CA GLN A 201 -15.17 3.76 14.87
C GLN A 201 -14.36 4.89 15.48
N TRP A 202 -13.04 4.73 15.60
CA TRP A 202 -12.16 5.79 16.08
C TRP A 202 -12.21 7.00 15.14
N LEU A 203 -12.10 6.82 13.82
CA LEU A 203 -12.17 7.91 12.85
C LEU A 203 -13.50 8.67 12.90
N ASN A 204 -14.62 7.97 13.08
CA ASN A 204 -15.94 8.59 13.25
C ASN A 204 -15.97 9.48 14.50
N GLN A 205 -15.45 8.98 15.62
CA GLN A 205 -15.50 9.67 16.92
C GLN A 205 -14.46 10.80 17.05
N ALA A 206 -13.24 10.54 16.60
CA ALA A 206 -12.05 11.37 16.85
C ALA A 206 -11.74 12.32 15.69
N CYS A 207 -12.19 12.01 14.47
CA CYS A 207 -11.83 12.71 13.24
C CYS A 207 -13.06 13.16 12.44
N GLY A 208 -14.23 13.27 13.07
CA GLY A 208 -15.45 13.82 12.46
C GLY A 208 -15.88 13.10 11.18
N ASP A 209 -16.00 11.77 11.25
CA ASP A 209 -16.41 10.90 10.12
C ASP A 209 -15.50 10.92 8.89
N ASN A 210 -14.31 11.52 8.98
CA ASN A 210 -13.32 11.43 7.92
C ASN A 210 -12.79 9.99 7.75
N ARG A 211 -12.22 9.72 6.57
CA ARG A 211 -11.41 8.53 6.32
C ARG A 211 -10.00 8.96 5.92
N ILE A 212 -9.02 8.12 6.25
CA ILE A 212 -7.70 8.19 5.62
C ILE A 212 -7.84 7.52 4.26
N THR A 213 -7.68 8.31 3.22
CA THR A 213 -7.84 7.87 1.83
C THR A 213 -6.54 7.30 1.30
N PHE A 214 -6.62 6.20 0.59
CA PHE A 214 -5.47 5.58 -0.04
C PHE A 214 -5.85 4.98 -1.38
N GLY A 215 -4.89 4.82 -2.28
CA GLY A 215 -5.20 4.26 -3.58
C GLY A 215 -3.98 3.73 -4.30
N ARG A 216 -4.19 2.68 -5.08
CA ARG A 216 -3.22 2.22 -6.06
C ARG A 216 -3.40 2.96 -7.38
N TYR A 217 -2.30 3.49 -7.90
CA TYR A 217 -2.23 4.09 -9.23
C TYR A 217 -1.24 3.33 -10.10
N THR A 218 -1.70 2.27 -10.76
CA THR A 218 -0.90 1.42 -11.67
C THR A 218 -1.72 1.06 -12.91
N GLY A 219 -1.16 0.22 -13.80
CA GLY A 219 -1.87 -0.34 -14.96
C GLY A 219 -3.17 -1.06 -14.63
N GLN A 220 -3.33 -1.58 -13.40
CA GLN A 220 -4.53 -2.30 -12.94
C GLN A 220 -5.61 -1.39 -12.33
N THR A 221 -5.32 -0.11 -12.11
CA THR A 221 -6.31 0.81 -11.56
C THR A 221 -7.44 1.03 -12.58
N PRO A 222 -8.71 0.92 -12.17
CA PRO A 222 -9.86 1.13 -13.03
C PRO A 222 -9.82 2.45 -13.79
N VAL A 223 -10.25 2.35 -15.05
CA VAL A 223 -10.39 3.41 -16.06
C VAL A 223 -9.13 4.24 -16.32
N SER A 224 -8.99 4.76 -17.53
CA SER A 224 -7.87 5.61 -17.91
C SER A 224 -8.32 6.68 -18.91
N GLY A 225 -7.54 7.77 -18.98
CA GLY A 225 -7.82 8.87 -19.90
C GLY A 225 -9.05 9.67 -19.50
N ILE A 226 -9.64 10.36 -20.48
CA ILE A 226 -10.78 11.25 -20.28
C ILE A 226 -12.07 10.43 -20.09
N GLN A 227 -13.01 10.96 -19.31
CA GLN A 227 -14.32 10.35 -19.11
C GLN A 227 -15.09 10.26 -20.44
N LYS A 228 -15.36 9.02 -20.86
CA LYS A 228 -16.22 8.67 -22.00
C LYS A 228 -17.34 7.77 -21.52
N THR A 229 -18.47 7.76 -22.23
CA THR A 229 -19.65 6.96 -21.88
C THR A 229 -19.31 5.48 -21.66
N ASP A 230 -18.53 4.87 -22.56
CA ASP A 230 -18.12 3.47 -22.45
C ASP A 230 -17.24 3.21 -21.23
N SER A 231 -16.33 4.13 -20.92
CA SER A 231 -15.45 4.04 -19.76
C SER A 231 -16.22 4.20 -18.44
N VAL A 232 -17.24 5.07 -18.42
CA VAL A 232 -18.16 5.21 -17.27
C VAL A 232 -18.98 3.94 -17.09
N ASN A 233 -19.50 3.36 -18.17
CA ASN A 233 -20.24 2.10 -18.13
C ASN A 233 -19.36 0.93 -17.67
N LYS A 234 -18.10 0.89 -18.09
CA LYS A 234 -17.11 -0.08 -17.60
C LYS A 234 -16.88 0.06 -16.09
N LEU A 235 -16.63 1.28 -15.61
CA LEU A 235 -16.45 1.53 -14.17
C LEU A 235 -17.72 1.17 -13.37
N ARG A 236 -18.91 1.48 -13.90
CA ARG A 236 -20.19 1.10 -13.29
C ARG A 236 -20.27 -0.41 -13.04
N ARG A 237 -19.89 -1.22 -14.03
CA ARG A 237 -19.89 -2.68 -13.91
C ARG A 237 -18.88 -3.16 -12.87
N GLU A 238 -17.65 -2.65 -12.91
CA GLU A 238 -16.60 -3.03 -11.95
C GLU A 238 -16.99 -2.68 -10.50
N LEU A 239 -17.65 -1.53 -10.26
CA LEU A 239 -18.12 -1.16 -8.92
C LEU A 239 -19.27 -2.05 -8.43
N ARG A 240 -20.22 -2.41 -9.30
CA ARG A 240 -21.29 -3.37 -8.96
C ARG A 240 -20.73 -4.74 -8.61
N GLU A 241 -19.74 -5.22 -9.38
CA GLU A 241 -19.08 -6.50 -9.11
C GLU A 241 -18.39 -6.47 -7.74
N ARG A 242 -17.63 -5.42 -7.43
CA ARG A 242 -16.99 -5.24 -6.13
C ARG A 242 -17.97 -5.13 -4.96
N GLU A 243 -19.08 -4.42 -5.15
CA GLU A 243 -20.13 -4.31 -4.13
C GLU A 243 -20.74 -5.67 -3.80
N HIS A 244 -21.01 -6.47 -4.84
CA HIS A 244 -21.54 -7.81 -4.70
C HIS A 244 -20.53 -8.76 -4.04
N GLU A 245 -19.26 -8.73 -4.45
CA GLU A 245 -18.17 -9.49 -3.79
C GLU A 245 -18.07 -9.13 -2.30
N TRP A 246 -18.10 -7.84 -1.96
CA TRP A 246 -18.07 -7.37 -0.59
C TRP A 246 -19.24 -7.89 0.25
N GLN A 247 -20.46 -7.85 -0.30
CA GLN A 247 -21.65 -8.38 0.36
C GLN A 247 -21.56 -9.89 0.61
N GLN A 248 -20.97 -10.65 -0.31
CA GLN A 248 -20.73 -12.09 -0.12
C GLN A 248 -19.73 -12.36 0.98
N ILE A 249 -18.64 -11.59 1.06
CA ILE A 249 -17.60 -11.76 2.07
C ILE A 249 -18.14 -11.49 3.48
N GLN A 250 -19.05 -10.52 3.64
CA GLN A 250 -19.70 -10.25 4.93
C GLN A 250 -20.50 -11.45 5.47
N GLN A 251 -20.91 -12.37 4.60
CA GLN A 251 -21.62 -13.60 5.00
C GLN A 251 -20.64 -14.72 5.40
N ILE A 252 -19.37 -14.61 5.03
CA ILE A 252 -18.33 -15.59 5.36
C ILE A 252 -17.71 -15.23 6.71
N ASN A 253 -17.68 -16.19 7.63
CA ASN A 253 -17.11 -16.02 8.97
C ASN A 253 -15.57 -16.17 8.95
N ASP A 254 -14.88 -15.36 8.14
CA ASP A 254 -13.41 -15.27 8.11
C ASP A 254 -12.97 -13.79 8.19
N PRO A 255 -12.52 -13.33 9.37
CA PRO A 255 -12.08 -11.95 9.57
C PRO A 255 -10.86 -11.52 8.74
N ALA A 256 -10.09 -12.46 8.17
CA ALA A 256 -8.94 -12.12 7.35
C ALA A 256 -9.33 -11.87 5.88
N LEU A 257 -10.36 -12.55 5.37
CA LEU A 257 -10.78 -12.45 3.96
C LEU A 257 -11.20 -11.04 3.55
N ARG A 258 -11.81 -10.28 4.45
CA ARG A 258 -12.24 -8.89 4.22
C ARG A 258 -11.12 -7.92 3.82
N TYR A 259 -9.85 -8.21 4.10
CA TYR A 259 -8.74 -7.33 3.72
C TYR A 259 -8.19 -7.64 2.32
N TYR A 260 -8.62 -8.73 1.69
CA TYR A 260 -8.26 -9.04 0.31
C TYR A 260 -9.08 -8.25 -0.71
N PHE A 261 -10.20 -7.67 -0.29
CA PHE A 261 -11.15 -6.98 -1.15
C PHE A 261 -11.33 -5.52 -0.72
N PRO A 262 -11.52 -4.60 -1.67
CA PRO A 262 -11.75 -3.20 -1.36
C PRO A 262 -13.13 -2.98 -0.74
N ARG A 263 -13.19 -2.12 0.27
CA ARG A 263 -14.44 -1.68 0.90
C ARG A 263 -14.93 -0.40 0.22
N LEU A 264 -16.14 -0.40 -0.36
CA LEU A 264 -16.63 0.75 -1.14
C LEU A 264 -17.01 1.97 -0.29
N ASP A 265 -17.43 1.76 0.96
CA ASP A 265 -17.64 2.82 1.97
C ASP A 265 -16.37 3.11 2.80
N GLY A 266 -15.23 2.58 2.38
CA GLY A 266 -13.91 2.79 2.96
C GLY A 266 -13.11 3.92 2.30
N GLY A 267 -11.93 4.19 2.85
CA GLY A 267 -10.96 5.17 2.35
C GLY A 267 -10.26 4.76 1.04
N GLU A 268 -10.33 3.49 0.65
CA GLU A 268 -9.72 3.04 -0.61
C GLU A 268 -10.39 3.68 -1.84
N MET A 269 -9.58 4.34 -2.66
CA MET A 269 -10.05 5.07 -3.83
C MET A 269 -10.32 4.15 -5.01
N TRP A 270 -11.52 4.27 -5.58
CA TRP A 270 -12.02 3.26 -6.51
C TRP A 270 -11.38 3.26 -7.90
N SER A 271 -10.98 4.44 -8.40
CA SER A 271 -10.58 4.64 -9.79
C SER A 271 -9.54 5.73 -9.98
N ARG A 272 -8.88 5.76 -11.15
CA ARG A 272 -7.96 6.85 -11.51
C ARG A 272 -8.65 8.21 -11.52
N TRP A 273 -9.89 8.28 -12.01
CA TRP A 273 -10.64 9.53 -12.07
C TRP A 273 -10.99 10.08 -10.68
N ASP A 274 -11.16 9.22 -9.69
CA ASP A 274 -11.36 9.66 -8.31
C ASP A 274 -10.07 10.26 -7.77
N MET A 275 -8.95 9.55 -7.87
CA MET A 275 -7.65 10.06 -7.40
C MET A 275 -7.19 11.32 -8.14
N GLN A 276 -7.46 11.44 -9.44
CA GLN A 276 -7.15 12.65 -10.22
C GLN A 276 -7.97 13.85 -9.75
N LYS A 277 -9.24 13.64 -9.39
CA LYS A 277 -10.13 14.73 -8.95
C LYS A 277 -9.91 15.12 -7.49
N THR A 278 -9.69 14.13 -6.63
CA THR A 278 -9.46 14.28 -5.19
C THR A 278 -8.27 13.41 -4.80
N PRO A 279 -7.05 13.95 -4.78
CA PRO A 279 -5.85 13.16 -4.48
C PRO A 279 -5.96 12.44 -3.13
N PRO A 280 -5.56 11.15 -3.05
CA PRO A 280 -5.59 10.40 -1.79
C PRO A 280 -4.52 10.88 -0.81
N ASP A 281 -4.67 10.53 0.47
CA ASP A 281 -3.62 10.77 1.47
C ASP A 281 -2.41 9.88 1.22
N ILE A 282 -2.62 8.60 0.85
CA ILE A 282 -1.55 7.66 0.51
C ILE A 282 -1.73 7.18 -0.94
N LEU A 283 -0.74 7.44 -1.79
CA LEU A 283 -0.71 6.92 -3.15
C LEU A 283 0.33 5.81 -3.27
N ILE A 284 -0.09 4.64 -3.74
CA ILE A 284 0.79 3.53 -4.07
C ILE A 284 0.98 3.45 -5.58
N THR A 285 2.23 3.46 -6.04
CA THR A 285 2.53 3.34 -7.47
C THR A 285 3.89 2.66 -7.70
N ASN A 286 4.28 2.55 -8.97
CA ASN A 286 5.61 2.11 -9.38
C ASN A 286 6.29 3.24 -10.18
N TYR A 287 7.61 3.15 -10.36
CA TYR A 287 8.37 4.20 -11.05
C TYR A 287 7.92 4.41 -12.50
N SER A 288 7.53 3.36 -13.22
CA SER A 288 7.04 3.47 -14.60
C SER A 288 5.76 4.31 -14.68
N MET A 289 4.83 4.08 -13.75
CA MET A 289 3.58 4.82 -13.71
C MET A 289 3.79 6.23 -13.17
N LEU A 290 4.65 6.44 -12.18
CA LEU A 290 5.02 7.78 -11.73
C LEU A 290 5.61 8.60 -12.90
N ASN A 291 6.50 8.01 -13.71
CA ASN A 291 7.03 8.66 -14.91
C ASN A 291 5.92 9.07 -15.89
N ILE A 292 4.95 8.18 -16.13
CA ILE A 292 3.78 8.47 -16.97
C ILE A 292 2.95 9.62 -16.40
N MET A 293 2.73 9.65 -15.07
CA MET A 293 2.01 10.73 -14.39
C MET A 293 2.73 12.07 -14.51
N MET A 294 4.07 12.07 -14.49
CA MET A 294 4.85 13.29 -14.70
C MET A 294 4.65 13.92 -16.08
N MET A 295 4.42 13.10 -17.11
CA MET A 295 4.32 13.56 -18.50
C MET A 295 2.90 14.00 -18.92
N ARG A 296 1.86 13.65 -18.17
CA ARG A 296 0.46 13.80 -18.59
C ARG A 296 -0.27 14.87 -17.77
N GLY A 297 -0.98 15.74 -18.48
CA GLY A 297 -1.76 16.83 -17.89
C GLY A 297 -2.95 16.40 -17.01
N ILE A 298 -3.42 15.15 -17.16
CA ILE A 298 -4.63 14.71 -16.45
C ILE A 298 -4.38 14.41 -14.96
N GLU A 299 -3.11 14.22 -14.58
CA GLU A 299 -2.68 13.99 -13.21
C GLU A 299 -2.19 15.28 -12.52
N ASP A 300 -2.24 16.43 -13.20
CA ASP A 300 -1.71 17.71 -12.69
C ASP A 300 -2.26 18.07 -11.31
N ASN A 301 -3.58 17.91 -11.12
CA ASN A 301 -4.24 18.20 -9.85
C ASN A 301 -3.71 17.37 -8.67
N ILE A 302 -3.17 16.16 -8.90
CA ILE A 302 -2.52 15.37 -7.85
C ILE A 302 -1.31 16.11 -7.29
N PHE A 303 -0.50 16.70 -8.16
CA PHE A 303 0.73 17.37 -7.75
C PHE A 303 0.48 18.82 -7.36
N ASP A 304 -0.41 19.53 -8.06
CA ASP A 304 -0.73 20.92 -7.77
C ASP A 304 -1.42 21.08 -6.42
N ALA A 305 -2.45 20.26 -6.12
CA ALA A 305 -3.11 20.30 -4.82
C ALA A 305 -2.17 19.90 -3.68
N THR A 306 -1.24 18.97 -3.93
CA THR A 306 -0.22 18.58 -2.96
C THR A 306 0.80 19.69 -2.71
N ARG A 307 1.26 20.38 -3.78
CA ARG A 307 2.14 21.55 -3.66
C ARG A 307 1.45 22.68 -2.89
N ASP A 308 0.18 22.95 -3.18
CA ASP A 308 -0.57 23.99 -2.48
C ASP A 308 -0.74 23.65 -1.00
N TRP A 309 -1.07 22.40 -0.66
CA TRP A 309 -1.10 21.94 0.72
C TRP A 309 0.25 22.08 1.42
N LEU A 310 1.34 21.66 0.77
CA LEU A 310 2.71 21.80 1.29
C LEU A 310 3.14 23.26 1.45
N ARG A 311 2.56 24.20 0.70
CA ARG A 311 2.84 25.63 0.84
C ARG A 311 2.03 26.24 1.99
N ASP A 312 0.75 25.91 2.06
CA ASP A 312 -0.23 26.64 2.86
C ASP A 312 -0.30 26.15 4.32
N ASP A 313 0.03 24.88 4.58
CA ASP A 313 0.06 24.31 5.93
C ASP A 313 1.51 24.20 6.45
N PRO A 314 1.94 24.98 7.46
CA PRO A 314 3.30 24.92 8.00
C PRO A 314 3.69 23.55 8.55
N GLU A 315 2.73 22.79 9.08
CA GLU A 315 2.93 21.49 9.72
C GLU A 315 2.85 20.32 8.73
N SER A 316 2.54 20.60 7.46
CA SER A 316 2.46 19.59 6.40
C SER A 316 3.79 18.86 6.22
N GLN A 317 3.74 17.54 6.07
CA GLN A 317 4.90 16.73 5.74
C GLN A 317 4.56 15.72 4.65
N PHE A 318 5.37 15.67 3.59
CA PHE A 318 5.28 14.70 2.53
C PHE A 318 6.25 13.55 2.77
N PHE A 319 5.71 12.34 2.82
CA PHE A 319 6.45 11.10 3.02
C PHE A 319 6.70 10.43 1.68
N LEU A 320 7.96 10.29 1.28
CA LEU A 320 8.36 9.49 0.14
C LEU A 320 8.87 8.14 0.66
N ILE A 321 8.12 7.08 0.39
CA ILE A 321 8.50 5.72 0.79
C ILE A 321 9.01 4.96 -0.44
N ILE A 322 10.23 4.44 -0.35
CA ILE A 322 10.85 3.64 -1.41
C ILE A 322 11.16 2.26 -0.86
N ASP A 323 10.35 1.27 -1.27
CA ASP A 323 10.55 -0.11 -0.85
C ASP A 323 11.51 -0.84 -1.80
N GLU A 324 12.25 -1.80 -1.24
CA GLU A 324 13.29 -2.57 -1.91
C GLU A 324 14.30 -1.70 -2.67
N LEU A 325 14.95 -0.77 -1.96
CA LEU A 325 15.89 0.21 -2.52
C LEU A 325 16.98 -0.44 -3.41
N HIS A 326 17.41 -1.66 -3.06
CA HIS A 326 18.39 -2.44 -3.84
C HIS A 326 17.94 -2.79 -5.25
N ALA A 327 16.64 -2.79 -5.53
CA ALA A 327 16.11 -3.03 -6.88
C ALA A 327 16.42 -1.85 -7.83
N TYR A 328 16.66 -0.64 -7.29
CA TYR A 328 16.94 0.57 -8.05
C TYR A 328 18.44 0.81 -8.20
N ARG A 329 19.12 -0.05 -8.96
CA ARG A 329 20.55 0.05 -9.26
C ARG A 329 20.82 0.25 -10.75
N GLY A 330 22.00 0.72 -11.10
CA GLY A 330 22.42 0.91 -12.51
C GLY A 330 21.52 1.90 -13.26
N THR A 331 21.18 1.57 -14.51
CA THR A 331 20.35 2.42 -15.37
C THR A 331 18.95 2.67 -14.80
N PRO A 332 18.18 1.65 -14.34
CA PRO A 332 16.90 1.88 -13.68
C PRO A 332 16.99 2.81 -12.46
N GLY A 333 18.05 2.67 -11.65
CA GLY A 333 18.28 3.56 -10.51
C GLY A 333 18.48 5.03 -10.92
N THR A 334 19.18 5.25 -12.04
CA THR A 334 19.39 6.59 -12.60
C THR A 334 18.07 7.22 -13.08
N GLU A 335 17.24 6.45 -13.78
CA GLU A 335 15.91 6.92 -14.22
C GLU A 335 15.03 7.30 -13.03
N VAL A 336 14.98 6.46 -12.00
CA VAL A 336 14.22 6.73 -10.78
C VAL A 336 14.72 8.00 -10.09
N ALA A 337 16.04 8.19 -9.98
CA ALA A 337 16.61 9.41 -9.40
C ALA A 337 16.16 10.69 -10.13
N TYR A 338 16.11 10.67 -11.47
CA TYR A 338 15.60 11.82 -12.24
C TYR A 338 14.09 12.03 -12.06
N ILE A 339 13.31 10.94 -12.02
CA ILE A 339 11.87 11.02 -11.76
C ILE A 339 11.60 11.64 -10.38
N LEU A 340 12.36 11.26 -9.35
CA LEU A 340 12.23 11.83 -8.00
C LEU A 340 12.59 13.32 -7.96
N ARG A 341 13.64 13.74 -8.66
CA ARG A 341 13.98 15.18 -8.78
C ARG A 341 12.86 15.97 -9.46
N LEU A 342 12.23 15.39 -10.49
CA LEU A 342 11.08 15.99 -11.15
C LEU A 342 9.86 16.07 -10.22
N LEU A 343 9.60 15.02 -9.45
CA LEU A 343 8.56 15.01 -8.42
C LEU A 343 8.78 16.14 -7.41
N TYR A 344 10.00 16.27 -6.87
CA TYR A 344 10.32 17.32 -5.90
C TYR A 344 10.10 18.71 -6.49
N SER A 345 10.61 18.96 -7.70
CA SER A 345 10.37 20.22 -8.40
C SER A 345 8.88 20.53 -8.57
N ARG A 346 8.07 19.51 -8.90
CA ARG A 346 6.63 19.68 -9.11
C ARG A 346 5.85 19.96 -7.82
N LEU A 347 6.30 19.38 -6.71
CA LEU A 347 5.77 19.60 -5.37
C LEU A 347 6.32 20.87 -4.69
N GLY A 348 7.29 21.56 -5.31
CA GLY A 348 7.94 22.72 -4.71
C GLY A 348 8.86 22.36 -3.53
N LEU A 349 9.41 21.14 -3.55
CA LEU A 349 10.32 20.62 -2.54
C LEU A 349 11.77 20.63 -3.04
N ASP A 350 12.68 20.76 -2.09
CA ASP A 350 14.12 20.51 -2.26
C ASP A 350 14.49 19.22 -1.51
N PRO A 351 15.55 18.48 -1.90
CA PRO A 351 16.00 17.29 -1.16
C PRO A 351 16.22 17.52 0.34
N ASP A 352 16.64 18.71 0.75
CA ASP A 352 16.87 19.04 2.16
C ASP A 352 15.64 19.72 2.83
N SER A 353 14.48 19.67 2.18
CA SER A 353 13.26 20.31 2.70
C SER A 353 12.84 19.71 4.04
N PRO A 354 12.55 20.53 5.07
CA PRO A 354 12.03 20.03 6.35
C PRO A 354 10.63 19.41 6.22
N LYS A 355 9.95 19.63 5.09
CA LYS A 355 8.63 19.05 4.78
C LYS A 355 8.73 17.73 4.01
N LEU A 356 9.93 17.25 3.69
CA LEU A 356 10.16 15.97 3.01
C LEU A 356 10.71 14.95 4.01
N ARG A 357 10.11 13.75 4.07
CA ARG A 357 10.66 12.61 4.81
C ARG A 357 10.79 11.41 3.88
N ILE A 358 12.02 10.95 3.68
CA ILE A 358 12.33 9.82 2.81
C ILE A 358 12.56 8.57 3.67
N LEU A 359 11.68 7.59 3.53
CA LEU A 359 11.74 6.33 4.28
C LEU A 359 12.01 5.20 3.29
N THR A 360 13.12 4.50 3.46
CA THR A 360 13.51 3.44 2.53
C THR A 360 13.76 2.13 3.26
N THR A 361 13.42 1.03 2.59
CA THR A 361 13.64 -0.34 3.06
C THR A 361 14.44 -1.09 2.03
N THR A 362 15.34 -1.95 2.48
CA THR A 362 16.11 -2.82 1.58
C THR A 362 16.41 -4.14 2.26
N ALA A 363 16.43 -5.22 1.48
CA ALA A 363 17.20 -6.41 1.84
C ALA A 363 18.65 -6.04 2.17
N SER A 364 19.29 -6.86 3.02
CA SER A 364 20.70 -6.73 3.36
C SER A 364 21.52 -6.53 2.08
N LEU A 365 22.20 -5.40 2.00
CA LEU A 365 23.11 -5.12 0.91
C LEU A 365 24.43 -5.81 1.26
N ASP A 366 24.90 -6.69 0.39
CA ASP A 366 26.30 -7.09 0.45
C ASP A 366 27.14 -5.88 0.04
N ASP A 367 28.03 -5.44 0.93
CA ASP A 367 29.08 -4.47 0.64
C ASP A 367 29.96 -5.04 -0.48
N SER A 368 29.62 -4.69 -1.72
CA SER A 368 30.33 -5.12 -2.93
C SER A 368 30.98 -3.95 -3.63
#